data_AF-W1YN57-F1
#
_entry.id   AF-W1YN57-F1
#
_cell.length_a   1.000
_cell.length_b   1.000
_cell.length_c   1.000
_cell.angle_alpha   90.00
_cell.angle_beta   90.00
_cell.angle_gamma   90.00
#
_symmetry.space_group_name_H-M   'P 1'
#
loop_
_entity.id
_entity.type
_entity.pdbx_description
1 polymer ?
#
loop_
_entity_poly.entity_id
_entity_poly.type
_entity_poly.pdbx_seq_one_letter_code
_entity_poly.pdbx_strand_id
1 'polypeptide(L)'
;SDAIDAVYIASPNALPFSQTQLFLSHKIHVICEKPLASNLAEVDAAIACARENQVVLFEAFKTASLPNFHLLRQALPKVGKLRKVLGL
;
A
#
# COMPACT_ATOMS: atom_id res chain seq x y z
N SER A 1 -13.59 22.61 -2.22
CA SER A 1 -13.93 22.19 -0.85
C SER A 1 -12.66 21.57 -0.34
N ASP A 2 -11.89 22.35 0.39
CA ASP A 2 -10.44 22.14 0.54
C ASP A 2 -10.12 21.54 1.91
N ALA A 3 -11.01 20.67 2.40
CA ALA A 3 -10.96 20.17 3.77
C ALA A 3 -10.32 18.77 3.91
N ILE A 4 -10.09 18.06 2.80
CA ILE A 4 -9.61 16.68 2.82
C ILE A 4 -8.29 16.59 2.04
N ASP A 5 -7.19 16.43 2.77
CA ASP A 5 -5.87 16.20 2.18
C ASP A 5 -5.67 14.74 1.79
N ALA A 6 -6.24 13.80 2.56
CA ALA A 6 -6.03 12.37 2.37
C ALA A 6 -7.27 11.53 2.71
N VAL A 7 -7.37 10.34 2.10
CA VAL A 7 -8.40 9.33 2.40
C VAL A 7 -7.78 7.99 2.79
N TYR A 8 -8.46 7.27 3.68
CA TYR A 8 -8.18 5.88 4.02
C TYR A 8 -9.26 4.97 3.43
N ILE A 9 -8.89 4.12 2.48
CA ILE A 9 -9.81 3.21 1.78
C ILE A 9 -9.73 1.82 2.44
N ALA A 10 -10.81 1.44 3.13
CA ALA A 10 -10.95 0.16 3.82
C ALA A 10 -12.21 -0.62 3.39
N SER A 11 -12.75 -0.31 2.20
CA SER A 11 -13.97 -0.96 1.70
C SER A 11 -13.72 -2.43 1.34
N PRO A 12 -14.62 -3.37 1.70
CA PRO A 12 -14.49 -4.77 1.31
C PRO A 12 -14.82 -5.02 -0.18
N ASN A 13 -14.06 -5.92 -0.82
CA ASN A 13 -14.22 -6.49 -2.18
C ASN A 13 -14.14 -5.54 -3.40
N ALA A 14 -13.25 -5.88 -4.35
CA ALA A 14 -13.09 -5.46 -5.78
C ALA A 14 -13.10 -3.97 -6.18
N LEU A 15 -13.63 -3.08 -5.34
CA LEU A 15 -13.70 -1.64 -5.56
C LEU A 15 -12.46 -0.80 -5.17
N PRO A 16 -11.40 -1.30 -4.49
CA PRO A 16 -10.27 -0.47 -4.06
C PRO A 16 -9.67 0.38 -5.18
N PHE A 17 -9.54 -0.20 -6.39
CA PHE A 17 -8.96 0.51 -7.53
C PHE A 17 -9.81 1.72 -7.96
N SER A 18 -11.12 1.54 -8.14
CA SER A 18 -12.01 2.61 -8.62
C SER A 18 -12.05 3.82 -7.67
N GLN A 19 -12.08 3.56 -6.35
CA GLN A 19 -12.06 4.62 -5.35
C GLN A 19 -10.70 5.29 -5.28
N THR A 20 -9.62 4.49 -5.31
CA THR A 20 -8.25 5.01 -5.35
C THR A 20 -8.07 5.95 -6.54
N GLN A 21 -8.44 5.50 -7.74
CA GLN A 21 -8.29 6.29 -8.96
C GLN A 21 -9.09 7.60 -8.89
N LEU A 22 -10.31 7.55 -8.37
CA LEU A 22 -11.14 8.73 -8.16
C LEU A 22 -10.40 9.76 -7.28
N PHE A 23 -9.98 9.39 -6.08
CA PHE A 23 -9.35 10.35 -5.17
C PHE A 23 -7.99 10.86 -5.68
N LEU A 24 -7.17 9.99 -6.30
CA LEU A 24 -5.90 10.40 -6.89
C LEU A 24 -6.10 11.43 -8.02
N SER A 25 -7.08 11.22 -8.90
CA SER A 25 -7.41 12.17 -10.00
C SER A 25 -7.93 13.52 -9.50
N HIS A 26 -8.46 13.55 -8.27
CA HIS A 26 -8.87 14.77 -7.59
C HIS A 26 -7.76 15.40 -6.73
N LYS A 27 -6.51 14.92 -6.88
CA LYS A 27 -5.33 15.39 -6.13
C LYS A 27 -5.47 15.23 -4.61
N ILE A 28 -6.11 14.14 -4.18
CA ILE A 28 -6.20 13.75 -2.77
C ILE A 28 -5.26 12.56 -2.53
N HIS A 29 -4.50 12.60 -1.43
CA HIS A 29 -3.62 11.50 -1.05
C HIS A 29 -4.44 10.25 -0.67
N VAL A 30 -3.97 9.05 -1.03
CA VAL A 30 -4.69 7.80 -0.78
C VAL A 30 -3.83 6.84 0.04
N ILE A 31 -4.40 6.38 1.16
CA ILE A 31 -3.97 5.17 1.87
C ILE A 31 -5.00 4.09 1.60
N CYS A 32 -4.59 2.94 1.07
CA CYS A 32 -5.50 1.84 0.74
C CYS A 32 -5.14 0.59 1.54
N GLU A 33 -6.12 -0.05 2.16
CA GLU A 33 -5.96 -1.40 2.73
C GLU A 33 -5.50 -2.39 1.66
N LYS A 34 -4.75 -3.41 2.10
CA LYS A 34 -4.29 -4.48 1.21
C LYS A 34 -5.46 -5.42 0.82
N PRO A 35 -5.48 -5.97 -0.41
CA PRO A 35 -4.59 -5.63 -1.52
C PRO A 35 -4.99 -4.29 -2.15
N LEU A 36 -3.98 -3.51 -2.57
CA LEU A 36 -4.15 -2.20 -3.23
C LEU A 36 -5.11 -2.25 -4.44
N ALA A 37 -5.04 -3.33 -5.23
CA ALA A 37 -5.89 -3.58 -6.38
C ALA A 37 -5.97 -5.08 -6.71
N SER A 38 -6.78 -5.45 -7.69
CA SER A 38 -7.03 -6.87 -8.03
C SER A 38 -5.96 -7.48 -8.93
N ASN A 39 -5.20 -6.64 -9.63
CA ASN A 39 -4.16 -7.07 -10.57
C ASN A 39 -3.07 -6.00 -10.74
N LEU A 40 -1.96 -6.38 -11.37
CA LEU A 40 -0.81 -5.50 -11.57
C LEU A 40 -1.13 -4.29 -12.46
N ALA A 41 -1.95 -4.45 -13.49
CA ALA A 41 -2.29 -3.35 -14.39
C ALA A 41 -3.05 -2.22 -13.68
N GLU A 42 -3.95 -2.56 -12.74
CA GLU A 42 -4.62 -1.59 -11.87
C GLU A 42 -3.63 -0.88 -10.93
N VAL A 43 -2.68 -1.63 -10.36
CA VAL A 43 -1.63 -1.03 -9.51
C VAL A 43 -0.79 -0.03 -10.31
N ASP A 44 -0.33 -0.41 -11.51
CA ASP A 44 0.47 0.45 -12.38
C ASP A 44 -0.29 1.73 -12.77
N ALA A 45 -1.59 1.60 -13.08
CA ALA A 45 -2.45 2.73 -13.41
C ALA A 45 -2.63 3.69 -12.22
N ALA A 46 -2.81 3.16 -11.01
CA ALA A 46 -2.92 3.99 -9.80
C ALA A 46 -1.60 4.70 -9.47
N ILE A 47 -0.46 4.03 -9.62
CA ILE A 47 0.88 4.63 -9.43
C ILE A 47 1.11 5.75 -10.45
N ALA A 48 0.75 5.53 -11.72
CA ALA A 48 0.86 6.55 -12.76
C ALA A 48 0.00 7.78 -12.41
N CYS A 49 -1.27 7.57 -12.05
CA CYS A 49 -2.18 8.64 -11.65
C CYS A 49 -1.66 9.44 -10.44
N ALA A 50 -1.13 8.76 -9.42
CA ALA A 50 -0.56 9.41 -8.24
C ALA A 50 0.65 10.29 -8.59
N ARG A 51 1.54 9.80 -9.45
CA ARG A 51 2.72 10.56 -9.92
C ARG A 51 2.32 11.78 -10.75
N GLU A 52 1.40 11.60 -11.69
CA GLU A 52 0.88 12.68 -12.56
C GLU A 52 0.23 13.79 -11.73
N ASN A 53 -0.53 13.43 -10.68
CA ASN A 53 -1.23 14.37 -9.81
C ASN A 53 -0.38 14.85 -8.62
N GLN A 54 0.88 14.40 -8.50
CA GLN A 54 1.79 14.73 -7.41
C GLN A 54 1.23 14.43 -6.01
N VAL A 55 0.48 13.34 -5.89
CA VAL A 55 -0.09 12.85 -4.64
C VAL A 55 0.54 11.55 -4.19
N VAL A 56 0.27 11.19 -2.94
CA VAL A 56 0.81 9.98 -2.31
C VAL A 56 -0.20 8.87 -2.51
N LEU A 57 0.29 7.72 -2.96
CA LEU A 57 -0.41 6.46 -2.91
C LEU A 57 0.36 5.52 -1.97
N PHE A 58 -0.31 5.02 -0.93
CA PHE A 58 0.27 4.14 0.06
C PHE A 58 -0.62 2.91 0.29
N GLU A 59 -0.08 1.72 0.11
CA GLU A 59 -0.75 0.49 0.55
C GLU A 59 -0.48 0.29 2.06
N ALA A 60 -1.51 -0.01 2.83
CA ALA A 60 -1.46 -0.21 4.29
C ALA A 60 -0.78 -1.54 4.69
N PHE A 61 0.41 -1.81 4.13
CA PHE A 61 1.25 -2.95 4.49
C PHE A 61 1.99 -2.70 5.81
N LYS A 62 1.25 -2.76 6.92
CA LYS A 62 1.74 -2.43 8.26
C LYS A 62 2.96 -3.27 8.69
N THR A 63 3.03 -4.54 8.28
CA THR A 63 4.04 -5.50 8.75
C THR A 63 5.47 -4.98 8.57
N ALA A 64 5.76 -4.31 7.45
CA ALA A 64 7.08 -3.77 7.17
C ALA A 64 7.53 -2.67 8.17
N SER A 65 6.59 -2.03 8.84
CA SER A 65 6.81 -0.93 9.79
C SER A 65 6.73 -1.36 11.25
N LEU A 66 6.47 -2.63 11.54
CA LEU A 66 6.40 -3.11 12.92
C LEU A 66 7.81 -3.26 13.52
N PRO A 67 8.02 -2.89 14.81
CA PRO A 67 9.33 -3.03 15.47
C PRO A 67 9.90 -4.45 15.44
N ASN A 68 9.04 -5.46 15.55
CA ASN A 68 9.44 -6.86 15.47
C ASN A 68 9.97 -7.25 14.08
N PHE A 69 9.45 -6.66 12.99
CA PHE A 69 9.96 -6.89 11.65
C PHE A 69 11.34 -6.26 11.46
N HIS A 70 11.57 -5.08 12.04
CA HIS A 70 12.89 -4.47 12.08
C HIS A 70 13.90 -5.32 12.86
N LEU A 71 13.52 -5.81 14.05
CA LEU A 71 14.35 -6.71 14.84
C LEU A 71 14.63 -8.03 14.11
N LEU A 72 13.61 -8.62 13.47
CA LEU A 72 13.76 -9.82 12.66
C LEU A 72 14.78 -9.60 11.52
N ARG A 73 14.69 -8.48 10.81
CA ARG A 73 15.65 -8.12 9.75
C ARG A 73 17.07 -7.98 10.29
N GLN A 74 17.25 -7.35 11.45
CA GLN A 74 18.56 -7.22 12.10
C GLN A 74 19.12 -8.56 12.60
N ALA A 75 18.24 -9.47 13.04
CA ALA A 75 18.62 -10.79 13.51
C ALA A 75 18.83 -11.81 12.38
N LEU A 76 18.36 -11.53 11.15
CA LEU A 76 18.41 -12.44 10.01
C LEU A 76 19.81 -13.01 9.70
N PRO A 77 20.92 -12.25 9.82
CA PRO A 77 22.25 -12.83 9.62
C PRO A 77 22.64 -13.89 10.66
N LYS A 78 22.01 -13.89 11.84
CA LYS A 78 22.33 -14.80 12.95
C LYS A 78 21.76 -16.20 12.78
N VAL A 79 20.77 -16.39 11.89
CA VAL A 79 20.09 -17.68 11.71
C VAL A 79 20.78 -18.61 10.71
N GLY A 80 21.93 -18.21 10.17
CA GLY A 80 22.68 -19.00 9.18
C GLY A 80 21.96 -19.07 7.83
N LYS A 81 22.21 -20.14 7.07
CA LYS A 81 21.60 -20.32 5.74
C LYS A 81 20.08 -20.57 5.89
N LEU A 82 19.29 -19.59 5.47
CA LEU A 82 17.83 -19.71 5.38
C LEU A 82 17.46 -20.87 4.44
N ARG A 83 16.61 -21.79 4.90
CA ARG A 83 16.16 -22.94 4.09
C ARG A 83 14.65 -22.97 3.83
N LYS A 84 13.87 -22.31 4.68
CA LYS A 84 12.41 -22.30 4.61
C LYS A 84 11.86 -21.07 5.31
N VAL A 85 10.85 -20.44 4.72
CA VAL A 85 10.03 -19.40 5.34
C VAL A 85 8.59 -19.90 5.32
N LEU A 86 7.90 -19.79 6.46
CA LEU A 86 6.49 -20.13 6.60
C LEU A 86 5.76 -18.87 7.07
N GLY A 87 4.80 -18.41 6.27
CA GLY A 87 3.83 -17.39 6.69
C GLY A 87 2.49 -18.06 7.03
N LEU A 88 1.73 -17.42 7.91
CA LEU A 88 0.28 -17.65 8.05
C LEU A 88 -0.47 -16.75 7.06
#